data_AF-A0A8T4BQC6-F1
#
_entry.id   AF-A0A8T4BQC6-F1
#
_cell.length_a   1.000
_cell.length_b   1.000
_cell.length_c   1.000
_cell.angle_alpha   90.00
_cell.angle_beta   90.00
_cell.angle_gamma   90.00
#
_symmetry.space_group_name_H-M   'P 1'
#
loop_
_entity.id
_entity.type
_entity.pdbx_description
1 polymer ?
#
loop_
_entity_poly.entity_id
_entity_poly.type
_entity_poly.pdbx_seq_one_letter_code
_entity_poly.pdbx_strand_id
1 'polypeptide(L)'
;MYEKKVLNISNKFFGKKKNKTFFILTHKKHDREFYLEKGNKNSLKFIKSKMDSPKKKIIYFLLKLNLLQPFLKKINLNKKMGNLIFFGGQIKSFDFDQKIVYSFLRPLQNKNNFIKSKKNQIGFAKMNFAPKGNFFGEDKLGFKEELLKNYSGKDKDLFLRIFQFYKKSKNLKKSKKSLGKLLRKKLKEKNIRESLIFNFLNIFEKKKGDILFTKLHGDFAKEQALIKNGKIIFTDWDFKEGPLIGDLVNFFRTENNLLQNESFKNLLKLYPKEVQKDIFDYLIVNEIYLILEGSPYSNIHLRTIRNLLSK
;
A
#
# COMPACT_ATOMS: atom_id res chain seq x y z
N MET A 1 3.13 5.48 23.70
CA MET A 1 2.48 6.57 22.96
C MET A 1 1.01 6.29 22.72
N TYR A 2 0.65 5.10 22.23
CA TYR A 2 -0.73 4.76 21.85
C TYR A 2 -1.43 3.79 22.80
N GLU A 3 -0.79 3.45 23.91
CA GLU A 3 -1.30 2.54 24.95
C GLU A 3 -2.74 2.82 25.38
N LYS A 4 -3.07 4.05 25.80
CA LYS A 4 -4.45 4.40 26.21
C LYS A 4 -5.46 4.09 25.10
N LYS A 5 -5.09 4.32 23.84
CA LYS A 5 -5.95 4.07 22.69
C LYS A 5 -6.11 2.58 22.41
N VAL A 6 -5.01 1.81 22.43
CA VAL A 6 -5.05 0.36 22.24
C VAL A 6 -5.86 -0.31 23.36
N LEU A 7 -5.71 0.16 24.59
CA LEU A 7 -6.52 -0.29 25.73
C LEU A 7 -8.01 0.02 25.52
N ASN A 8 -8.33 1.25 25.09
CA ASN A 8 -9.72 1.63 24.80
C ASN A 8 -10.32 0.78 23.66
N ILE A 9 -9.56 0.50 22.61
CA ILE A 9 -10.01 -0.39 21.52
C ILE A 9 -10.26 -1.80 22.05
N SER A 10 -9.31 -2.36 22.79
CA SER A 10 -9.44 -3.67 23.43
C SER A 10 -10.72 -3.75 24.26
N ASN A 11 -10.95 -2.75 25.11
CA ASN A 11 -12.11 -2.70 26.00
C ASN A 11 -13.42 -2.52 25.21
N LYS A 12 -13.45 -1.60 24.24
CA LYS A 12 -14.65 -1.30 23.44
C LYS A 12 -15.12 -2.51 22.62
N PHE A 13 -14.19 -3.22 21.98
CA PHE A 13 -14.56 -4.29 21.03
C PHE A 13 -14.61 -5.68 21.67
N PHE A 14 -13.86 -5.93 22.76
CA PHE A 14 -13.74 -7.27 23.34
C PHE A 14 -14.11 -7.35 24.83
N GLY A 15 -14.39 -6.21 25.47
CA GLY A 15 -14.73 -6.11 26.89
C GLY A 15 -13.50 -6.03 27.82
N LYS A 16 -13.75 -5.85 29.12
CA LYS A 16 -12.71 -5.59 30.14
C LYS A 16 -12.09 -6.83 30.80
N LYS A 17 -12.65 -8.04 30.60
CA LYS A 17 -12.20 -9.26 31.33
C LYS A 17 -11.21 -10.15 30.53
N LYS A 18 -10.09 -10.44 31.21
CA LYS A 18 -8.95 -11.38 30.94
C LYS A 18 -7.75 -10.81 30.17
N ASN A 19 -6.60 -10.85 30.86
CA ASN A 19 -5.38 -10.10 30.58
C ASN A 19 -4.28 -10.98 29.97
N LYS A 20 -4.04 -10.84 28.67
CA LYS A 20 -2.75 -11.18 28.06
C LYS A 20 -1.79 -10.02 28.29
N THR A 21 -0.58 -10.30 28.75
CA THR A 21 0.46 -9.28 28.90
C THR A 21 1.18 -9.09 27.57
N PHE A 22 1.31 -7.84 27.15
CA PHE A 22 2.07 -7.43 25.99
C PHE A 22 3.25 -6.55 26.40
N PHE A 23 4.35 -6.69 25.68
CA PHE A 23 5.47 -5.76 25.74
C PHE A 23 5.38 -4.76 24.58
N ILE A 24 5.58 -3.48 24.89
CA ILE A 24 5.47 -2.39 23.92
C ILE A 24 6.85 -2.02 23.40
N LEU A 25 7.09 -2.21 22.10
CA LEU A 25 8.27 -1.70 21.40
C LEU A 25 7.89 -0.45 20.59
N THR A 26 8.46 0.70 20.96
CA THR A 26 8.15 2.00 20.35
C THR A 26 9.26 2.44 19.39
N HIS A 27 8.87 2.95 18.22
CA HIS A 27 9.78 3.59 17.26
C HIS A 27 9.42 5.07 17.07
N LYS A 28 9.94 5.94 17.96
CA LYS A 28 9.58 7.37 18.04
C LYS A 28 9.68 8.10 16.69
N LYS A 29 10.80 7.98 15.97
CA LYS A 29 11.05 8.68 14.69
C LYS A 29 9.98 8.43 13.61
N HIS A 30 9.31 7.27 13.64
CA HIS A 30 8.32 6.92 12.62
C HIS A 30 6.91 6.80 13.18
N ASP A 31 6.73 7.16 14.45
CA ASP A 31 5.43 7.14 15.09
C ASP A 31 4.73 5.75 15.02
N ARG A 32 5.48 4.70 15.37
CA ARG A 32 5.03 3.29 15.32
C ARG A 32 5.19 2.61 16.67
N GLU A 33 4.27 1.70 16.99
CA GLU A 33 4.36 0.81 18.16
C GLU A 33 4.00 -0.63 17.79
N PHE A 34 4.75 -1.58 18.35
CA PHE A 34 4.45 -3.00 18.30
C PHE A 34 4.13 -3.49 19.72
N TYR A 35 3.03 -4.22 19.87
CA TYR A 35 2.65 -4.86 21.11
C TYR A 35 2.83 -6.36 20.92
N LEU A 36 3.82 -6.92 21.58
CA LEU A 36 4.21 -8.33 21.46
C LEU A 36 3.66 -9.10 22.65
N GLU A 37 2.78 -10.06 22.43
CA GLU A 37 2.31 -10.95 23.51
C GLU A 37 3.51 -11.65 24.15
N LYS A 38 3.57 -11.61 25.48
CA LYS A 38 4.62 -12.27 26.26
C LYS A 38 4.67 -13.77 25.92
N GLY A 39 5.83 -14.24 25.49
CA GLY A 39 6.07 -15.63 25.14
C GLY A 39 5.63 -16.05 23.73
N ASN A 40 5.02 -15.16 22.93
CA ASN A 40 4.54 -15.54 21.60
C ASN A 40 5.65 -15.43 20.52
N LYS A 41 6.19 -16.58 20.11
CA LYS A 41 7.23 -16.67 19.06
C LYS A 41 6.74 -16.27 17.66
N ASN A 42 5.44 -16.39 17.36
CA ASN A 42 4.90 -16.03 16.04
C ASN A 42 4.89 -14.51 15.84
N SER A 43 4.60 -13.75 16.90
CA SER A 43 4.71 -12.28 16.90
C SER A 43 6.13 -11.82 16.57
N LEU A 44 7.14 -12.50 17.09
CA LEU A 44 8.54 -12.24 16.76
C LEU A 44 8.87 -12.55 15.29
N LYS A 45 8.39 -13.68 14.75
CA LYS A 45 8.59 -14.02 13.33
C LYS A 45 8.01 -12.96 12.41
N PHE A 46 6.83 -12.43 12.73
CA PHE A 46 6.18 -11.39 11.95
C PHE A 46 7.00 -10.09 11.89
N ILE A 47 7.53 -9.62 13.03
CA ILE A 47 8.30 -8.37 13.06
C ILE A 47 9.69 -8.49 12.46
N LYS A 48 10.23 -9.72 12.28
CA LYS A 48 11.59 -9.95 11.74
C LYS A 48 11.81 -9.21 10.42
N SER A 49 10.86 -9.28 9.48
CA SER A 49 10.97 -8.60 8.17
C SER A 49 10.95 -7.08 8.28
N LYS A 50 10.45 -6.51 9.37
CA LYS A 50 10.46 -5.06 9.65
C LYS A 50 11.76 -4.60 10.32
N MET A 51 12.65 -5.53 10.67
CA MET A 51 13.89 -5.30 11.41
C MET A 51 15.15 -5.52 10.56
N ASP A 52 15.16 -5.03 9.32
CA ASP A 52 16.20 -5.41 8.35
C ASP A 52 17.48 -4.53 8.36
N SER A 53 17.50 -3.42 9.11
CA SER A 53 18.74 -2.63 9.27
C SER A 53 19.65 -3.21 10.35
N PRO A 54 20.98 -3.00 10.31
CA PRO A 54 21.93 -3.55 11.28
C PRO A 54 21.53 -3.29 12.75
N LYS A 55 21.19 -2.04 13.08
CA LYS A 55 20.70 -1.66 14.43
C LYS A 55 19.40 -2.39 14.81
N LYS A 56 18.47 -2.55 13.86
CA LYS A 56 17.20 -3.26 14.11
C LYS A 56 17.39 -4.77 14.26
N LYS A 57 18.36 -5.36 13.57
CA LYS A 57 18.74 -6.78 13.73
C LYS A 57 19.24 -7.07 15.15
N ILE A 58 20.02 -6.17 15.74
CA ILE A 58 20.45 -6.26 17.15
C ILE A 58 19.23 -6.21 18.09
N ILE A 59 18.33 -5.24 17.91
CA ILE A 59 17.10 -5.14 18.72
C ILE A 59 16.26 -6.43 18.60
N TYR A 60 16.10 -6.95 17.38
CA TYR A 60 15.40 -8.21 17.15
C TYR A 60 16.04 -9.39 17.88
N PHE A 61 17.38 -9.48 17.87
CA PHE A 61 18.12 -10.50 18.60
C PHE A 61 17.88 -10.41 20.12
N LEU A 62 17.95 -9.21 20.69
CA LEU A 62 17.67 -8.97 22.12
C LEU A 62 16.22 -9.31 22.50
N LEU A 63 15.25 -9.03 21.62
CA LEU A 63 13.86 -9.45 21.80
C LEU A 63 13.72 -10.98 21.77
N LYS A 64 14.39 -11.63 20.82
CA LYS A 64 14.36 -13.10 20.64
C LYS A 64 14.92 -13.84 21.86
N LEU A 65 15.97 -13.31 22.47
CA LEU A 65 16.58 -13.86 23.69
C LEU A 65 15.87 -13.41 24.98
N ASN A 66 14.77 -12.65 24.88
CA ASN A 66 14.05 -12.06 26.00
C ASN A 66 14.88 -11.07 26.85
N LEU A 67 16.10 -10.72 26.44
CA LEU A 67 16.97 -9.76 27.15
C LEU A 67 16.39 -8.34 27.17
N LEU A 68 15.59 -7.99 26.17
CA LEU A 68 14.94 -6.67 26.12
C LEU A 68 13.71 -6.57 27.03
N GLN A 69 13.09 -7.70 27.42
CA GLN A 69 11.79 -7.70 28.11
C GLN A 69 11.74 -6.91 29.42
N PRO A 70 12.77 -6.92 30.29
CA PRO A 70 12.79 -6.13 31.52
C PRO A 70 12.68 -4.62 31.28
N PHE A 71 13.18 -4.14 30.15
CA PHE A 71 13.25 -2.71 29.79
C PHE A 71 12.02 -2.24 29.00
N LEU A 72 11.16 -3.15 28.56
CA LEU A 72 9.97 -2.81 27.79
C LEU A 72 8.78 -2.52 28.70
N LYS A 73 8.03 -1.48 28.34
CA LYS A 73 6.75 -1.19 28.98
C LYS A 73 5.79 -2.35 28.78
N LYS A 74 5.04 -2.69 29.83
CA LYS A 74 4.02 -3.75 29.82
C LYS A 74 2.62 -3.14 29.77
N ILE A 75 1.71 -3.84 29.11
CA ILE A 75 0.28 -3.53 29.10
C ILE A 75 -0.51 -4.83 29.10
N ASN A 76 -1.66 -4.84 29.78
CA ASN A 76 -2.58 -5.96 29.78
C ASN A 76 -3.75 -5.65 28.86
N LEU A 77 -4.03 -6.54 27.92
CA LEU A 77 -5.11 -6.41 26.95
C LEU A 77 -6.00 -7.65 26.96
N ASN A 78 -7.20 -7.52 26.39
CA ASN A 78 -8.17 -8.61 26.35
C ASN A 78 -7.58 -9.83 25.64
N LYS A 79 -7.82 -11.04 26.14
CA LYS A 79 -7.31 -12.28 25.52
C LYS A 79 -7.77 -12.51 24.07
N LYS A 80 -8.91 -11.93 23.68
CA LYS A 80 -9.45 -11.95 22.31
C LYS A 80 -8.76 -10.93 21.40
N MET A 81 -8.03 -9.97 21.98
CA MET A 81 -7.06 -9.17 21.23
C MET A 81 -6.00 -10.14 20.72
N GLY A 82 -5.68 -10.08 19.43
CA GLY A 82 -4.70 -10.95 18.80
C GLY A 82 -3.31 -10.86 19.45
N ASN A 83 -2.46 -11.85 19.17
CA ASN A 83 -1.15 -12.04 19.78
C ASN A 83 -0.08 -11.00 19.37
N LEU A 84 -0.35 -10.20 18.35
CA LEU A 84 0.47 -9.06 17.93
C LEU A 84 -0.43 -7.87 17.62
N ILE A 85 -0.07 -6.68 18.09
CA ILE A 85 -0.74 -5.44 17.66
C ILE A 85 0.30 -4.54 17.02
N PHE A 86 -0.02 -4.06 15.83
CA PHE A 86 0.75 -3.05 15.13
C PHE A 86 -0.03 -1.75 15.11
N PHE A 87 0.55 -0.71 15.69
CA PHE A 87 0.07 0.65 15.59
C PHE A 87 1.00 1.45 14.68
N GLY A 88 0.43 1.99 13.60
CA GLY A 88 1.13 2.87 12.66
C GLY A 88 0.13 3.52 11.72
N GLY A 89 0.36 3.41 10.41
CA GLY A 89 -0.57 3.87 9.35
C GLY A 89 -2.01 3.35 9.49
N GLN A 90 -2.17 2.20 10.17
CA GLN A 90 -3.43 1.59 10.62
C GLN A 90 -3.22 0.94 12.01
N ILE A 91 -4.31 0.60 12.71
CA ILE A 91 -4.26 -0.23 13.92
C ILE A 91 -4.70 -1.63 13.52
N LYS A 92 -3.77 -2.59 13.52
CA LYS A 92 -4.05 -3.99 13.21
C LYS A 92 -3.69 -4.89 14.39
N SER A 93 -4.59 -5.79 14.76
CA SER A 93 -4.35 -6.85 15.74
C SER A 93 -4.39 -8.20 15.03
N PHE A 94 -3.33 -8.98 15.14
CA PHE A 94 -3.13 -10.25 14.45
C PHE A 94 -3.32 -11.38 15.43
N ASP A 95 -4.28 -12.26 15.15
CA ASP A 95 -4.48 -13.52 15.84
C ASP A 95 -3.93 -14.63 14.95
N PHE A 96 -2.74 -15.13 15.28
CA PHE A 96 -2.07 -16.15 14.48
C PHE A 96 -2.73 -17.52 14.63
N ASP A 97 -3.33 -17.77 15.80
CA ASP A 97 -3.95 -19.05 16.14
C ASP A 97 -5.26 -19.21 15.37
N GLN A 98 -6.08 -18.16 15.35
CA GLN A 98 -7.33 -18.13 14.59
C GLN A 98 -7.15 -17.71 13.12
N LYS A 99 -5.93 -17.37 12.70
CA LYS A 99 -5.60 -16.86 11.36
C LYS A 99 -6.49 -15.67 10.95
N ILE A 100 -6.57 -14.69 11.83
CA ILE A 100 -7.41 -13.50 11.64
C ILE A 100 -6.60 -12.21 11.88
N VAL A 101 -6.97 -11.16 11.15
CA VAL A 101 -6.53 -9.79 11.42
C VAL A 101 -7.75 -8.92 11.74
N TYR A 102 -7.66 -8.17 12.83
CA TYR A 102 -8.62 -7.13 13.19
C TYR A 102 -8.02 -5.77 12.84
N SER A 103 -8.65 -5.06 11.93
CA SER A 103 -8.33 -3.68 11.58
C SER A 103 -9.29 -2.72 12.29
N PHE A 104 -8.77 -1.64 12.86
CA PHE A 104 -9.57 -0.63 13.56
C PHE A 104 -9.37 0.76 12.95
N LEU A 105 -10.41 1.59 13.02
CA LEU A 105 -10.33 2.99 12.62
C LEU A 105 -9.29 3.74 13.47
N ARG A 106 -8.37 4.47 12.82
CA ARG A 106 -7.43 5.35 13.51
C ARG A 106 -8.11 6.62 14.05
N PRO A 107 -7.62 7.21 15.15
CA PRO A 107 -8.21 8.42 15.75
C PRO A 107 -8.41 9.60 14.78
N LEU A 108 -7.47 9.82 13.85
CA LEU A 108 -7.47 10.96 12.92
C LEU A 108 -7.93 10.57 11.51
N GLN A 109 -8.31 9.31 11.28
CA GLN A 109 -8.72 8.86 9.97
C GLN A 109 -10.21 9.14 9.78
N ASN A 110 -10.57 9.66 8.60
CA ASN A 110 -11.97 9.83 8.23
C ASN A 110 -12.70 8.47 8.19
N LYS A 111 -13.75 8.33 9.00
CA LYS A 111 -14.60 7.12 9.10
C LYS A 111 -15.11 6.67 7.73
N ASN A 112 -15.53 7.59 6.89
CA ASN A 112 -16.07 7.28 5.56
C ASN A 112 -14.99 6.68 4.64
N ASN A 113 -13.75 7.15 4.75
CA ASN A 113 -12.64 6.60 3.97
C ASN A 113 -12.32 5.17 4.41
N PHE A 114 -12.33 4.90 5.73
CA PHE A 114 -12.15 3.53 6.25
C PHE A 114 -13.25 2.58 5.76
N ILE A 115 -14.52 3.00 5.89
CA ILE A 115 -15.67 2.19 5.44
C ILE A 115 -15.60 1.95 3.94
N LYS A 116 -15.30 2.99 3.13
CA LYS A 116 -15.15 2.87 1.67
C LYS A 116 -14.06 1.88 1.30
N SER A 117 -12.87 1.99 1.91
CA SER A 117 -11.75 1.07 1.68
C SER A 117 -12.14 -0.39 2.00
N LYS A 118 -12.78 -0.63 3.15
CA LYS A 118 -13.19 -1.99 3.54
C LYS A 118 -14.35 -2.56 2.73
N LYS A 119 -15.30 -1.72 2.28
CA LYS A 119 -16.33 -2.13 1.30
C LYS A 119 -15.71 -2.56 -0.04
N ASN A 120 -14.73 -1.79 -0.51
CA ASN A 120 -13.99 -2.12 -1.72
C ASN A 120 -13.28 -3.48 -1.55
N GLN A 121 -12.57 -3.70 -0.43
CA GLN A 121 -11.93 -4.98 -0.13
C GLN A 121 -12.92 -6.17 -0.19
N ILE A 122 -14.12 -6.03 0.39
CA ILE A 122 -15.18 -7.05 0.27
C ILE A 122 -15.51 -7.34 -1.20
N GLY A 123 -15.62 -6.30 -2.03
CA GLY A 123 -15.81 -6.44 -3.48
C GLY A 123 -14.73 -7.29 -4.16
N PHE A 124 -13.44 -7.01 -3.91
CA PHE A 124 -12.36 -7.81 -4.51
C PHE A 124 -12.25 -9.19 -3.93
N ALA A 125 -12.59 -9.38 -2.65
CA ALA A 125 -12.63 -10.70 -2.06
C ALA A 125 -13.61 -11.61 -2.82
N LYS A 126 -14.78 -11.08 -3.24
CA LYS A 126 -15.71 -11.81 -4.11
C LYS A 126 -15.10 -12.16 -5.48
N MET A 127 -14.21 -11.31 -5.98
CA MET A 127 -13.47 -11.52 -7.23
C MET A 127 -12.17 -12.34 -7.05
N ASN A 128 -11.87 -12.81 -5.84
CA ASN A 128 -10.63 -13.46 -5.43
C ASN A 128 -9.36 -12.60 -5.55
N PHE A 129 -9.44 -11.27 -5.43
CA PHE A 129 -8.29 -10.36 -5.50
C PHE A 129 -7.90 -9.74 -4.15
N ALA A 130 -8.67 -9.97 -3.08
CA ALA A 130 -8.34 -9.51 -1.73
C ALA A 130 -8.75 -10.53 -0.65
N PRO A 131 -8.21 -10.42 0.59
CA PRO A 131 -8.64 -11.24 1.71
C PRO A 131 -10.13 -11.06 2.01
N LYS A 132 -10.84 -12.14 2.37
CA LYS A 132 -12.22 -12.02 2.85
C LYS A 132 -12.22 -11.33 4.19
N GLY A 133 -13.27 -10.55 4.43
CA GLY A 133 -13.49 -9.91 5.71
C GLY A 133 -14.88 -9.34 5.84
N ASN A 134 -15.21 -8.91 7.05
CA ASN A 134 -16.49 -8.36 7.42
C ASN A 134 -16.34 -7.30 8.52
N PHE A 135 -17.27 -6.34 8.51
CA PHE A 135 -17.35 -5.35 9.57
C PHE A 135 -17.84 -5.99 10.87
N PHE A 136 -17.39 -5.44 12.00
CA PHE A 136 -17.88 -5.80 13.32
C PHE A 136 -17.83 -4.59 14.28
N GLY A 137 -18.51 -4.74 15.41
CA GLY A 137 -18.69 -3.69 16.41
C GLY A 137 -19.66 -2.60 15.95
N GLU A 138 -19.96 -1.70 16.88
CA GLU A 138 -20.82 -0.54 16.62
C GLU A 138 -20.29 0.28 15.45
N ASP A 139 -21.21 0.83 14.65
CA ASP A 139 -20.89 1.80 13.61
C ASP A 139 -19.90 1.32 12.53
N LYS A 140 -19.66 0.01 12.44
CA LYS A 140 -18.70 -0.58 11.48
C LYS A 140 -17.27 -0.05 11.67
N LEU A 141 -16.90 0.26 12.91
CA LEU A 141 -15.58 0.81 13.26
C LEU A 141 -14.48 -0.26 13.38
N GLY A 142 -14.85 -1.54 13.40
CA GLY A 142 -13.94 -2.68 13.31
C GLY A 142 -14.13 -3.44 12.00
N PHE A 143 -13.05 -4.00 11.47
CA PHE A 143 -13.08 -4.90 10.33
C PHE A 143 -12.21 -6.13 10.59
N LYS A 144 -12.81 -7.32 10.46
CA LYS A 144 -12.16 -8.61 10.66
C LYS A 144 -11.86 -9.21 9.29
N GLU A 145 -10.63 -9.66 9.07
CA GLU A 145 -10.19 -10.24 7.79
C GLU A 145 -9.33 -11.49 7.99
N GLU A 146 -9.23 -12.32 6.96
CA GLU A 146 -8.37 -13.51 6.95
C GLU A 146 -6.88 -13.11 7.05
N LEU A 147 -6.13 -13.77 7.94
CA LEU A 147 -4.67 -13.72 7.94
C LEU A 147 -4.13 -14.77 6.97
N LEU A 148 -3.42 -14.29 5.95
CA LEU A 148 -2.86 -15.13 4.90
C LEU A 148 -1.33 -15.08 4.93
N LYS A 149 -0.71 -16.05 4.25
CA LYS A 149 0.75 -16.08 4.10
C LYS A 149 1.18 -15.05 3.06
N ASN A 150 2.31 -14.38 3.30
CA ASN A 150 2.95 -13.52 2.31
C ASN A 150 3.38 -14.33 1.10
N TYR A 151 3.30 -13.72 -0.07
CA TYR A 151 3.89 -14.25 -1.29
C TYR A 151 5.39 -14.00 -1.33
N SER A 152 6.18 -15.01 -1.72
CA SER A 152 7.64 -14.94 -1.80
C SER A 152 8.21 -15.35 -3.17
N GLY A 153 7.36 -15.46 -4.20
CA GLY A 153 7.80 -15.88 -5.54
C GLY A 153 8.31 -14.72 -6.41
N LYS A 154 8.27 -14.92 -7.73
CA LYS A 154 8.78 -13.99 -8.75
C LYS A 154 7.81 -12.83 -8.97
N ASP A 155 8.35 -11.65 -9.26
CA ASP A 155 7.57 -10.43 -9.45
C ASP A 155 6.69 -10.52 -10.72
N LYS A 156 7.14 -11.25 -11.75
CA LYS A 156 6.35 -11.53 -12.96
C LYS A 156 4.96 -12.09 -12.64
N ASP A 157 4.85 -12.97 -11.65
CA ASP A 157 3.58 -13.59 -11.29
C ASP A 157 2.64 -12.60 -10.60
N LEU A 158 3.18 -11.62 -9.87
CA LEU A 158 2.42 -10.49 -9.31
C LEU A 158 1.77 -9.68 -10.42
N PHE A 159 2.55 -9.34 -11.46
CA PHE A 159 2.07 -8.56 -12.58
C PHE A 159 1.06 -9.36 -13.43
N LEU A 160 1.31 -10.64 -13.70
CA LEU A 160 0.33 -11.50 -14.35
C LEU A 160 -1.00 -11.54 -13.58
N ARG A 161 -0.95 -11.58 -12.24
CA ARG A 161 -2.14 -11.55 -11.41
C ARG A 161 -2.85 -10.19 -11.44
N ILE A 162 -2.14 -9.07 -11.31
CA ILE A 162 -2.79 -7.74 -11.34
C ILE A 162 -3.36 -7.43 -12.73
N PHE A 163 -2.78 -7.94 -13.82
CA PHE A 163 -3.37 -7.84 -15.15
C PHE A 163 -4.71 -8.58 -15.27
N GLN A 164 -4.89 -9.71 -14.59
CA GLN A 164 -6.20 -10.37 -14.54
C GLN A 164 -7.25 -9.49 -13.86
N PHE A 165 -6.85 -8.65 -12.91
CA PHE A 165 -7.73 -7.65 -12.30
C PHE A 165 -8.06 -6.53 -13.30
N TYR A 166 -7.07 -5.95 -13.99
CA TYR A 166 -7.32 -4.89 -14.98
C TYR A 166 -8.25 -5.32 -16.10
N LYS A 167 -8.12 -6.56 -16.57
CA LYS A 167 -9.04 -7.14 -17.58
C LYS A 167 -10.50 -7.09 -17.12
N LYS A 168 -10.78 -7.27 -15.83
CA LYS A 168 -12.14 -7.18 -15.27
C LYS A 168 -12.61 -5.74 -15.05
N SER A 169 -11.68 -4.82 -14.79
CA SER A 169 -11.98 -3.41 -14.51
C SER A 169 -12.31 -2.57 -15.76
N LYS A 170 -12.09 -3.13 -16.96
CA LYS A 170 -12.14 -2.49 -18.30
C LYS A 170 -11.12 -1.35 -18.44
N ASN A 171 -10.38 -1.37 -19.55
CA ASN A 171 -9.45 -0.29 -19.87
C ASN A 171 -10.17 0.84 -20.61
N LEU A 172 -9.84 2.08 -20.27
CA LEU A 172 -10.33 3.27 -20.95
C LEU A 172 -9.24 3.82 -21.87
N LYS A 173 -9.59 4.10 -23.12
CA LYS A 173 -8.69 4.79 -24.06
C LYS A 173 -8.95 6.29 -23.97
N LYS A 174 -7.90 7.08 -23.73
CA LYS A 174 -7.99 8.55 -23.78
C LYS A 174 -7.04 9.06 -24.85
N SER A 175 -7.57 9.78 -25.84
CA SER A 175 -6.73 10.33 -26.90
C SER A 175 -5.72 11.31 -26.33
N LYS A 176 -4.48 11.28 -26.84
CA LYS A 176 -3.40 12.16 -26.35
C LYS A 176 -3.79 13.63 -26.39
N LYS A 177 -4.49 14.06 -27.45
CA LYS A 177 -5.06 15.41 -27.60
C LYS A 177 -6.04 15.79 -26.48
N SER A 178 -7.04 14.95 -26.21
CA SER A 178 -8.05 15.25 -25.17
C SER A 178 -7.43 15.22 -23.77
N LEU A 179 -6.55 14.25 -23.52
CA LEU A 179 -5.86 14.08 -22.25
C LEU A 179 -4.92 15.24 -21.96
N GLY A 180 -4.13 15.68 -22.94
CA GLY A 180 -3.20 16.81 -22.77
C GLY A 180 -3.94 18.11 -22.41
N LYS A 181 -5.04 18.41 -23.11
CA LYS A 181 -5.92 19.54 -22.76
C LYS A 181 -6.48 19.44 -21.34
N LEU A 182 -6.93 18.25 -20.93
CA LEU A 182 -7.44 18.00 -19.59
C LEU A 182 -6.37 18.23 -18.52
N LEU A 183 -5.18 17.67 -18.71
CA LEU A 183 -4.05 17.83 -17.78
C LEU A 183 -3.63 19.28 -17.65
N ARG A 184 -3.53 20.00 -18.78
CA ARG A 184 -3.25 21.44 -18.82
C ARG A 184 -4.25 22.23 -17.99
N LYS A 185 -5.54 21.97 -18.18
CA LYS A 185 -6.62 22.63 -17.42
C LYS A 185 -6.44 22.39 -15.93
N LYS A 186 -6.28 21.14 -15.51
CA LYS A 186 -6.10 20.77 -14.09
C LYS A 186 -4.85 21.36 -13.45
N LEU A 187 -3.74 21.45 -14.18
CA LEU A 187 -2.50 22.07 -13.69
C LEU A 187 -2.70 23.56 -13.44
N LYS A 188 -3.37 24.26 -14.36
CA LYS A 188 -3.72 25.69 -14.20
C LYS A 188 -4.64 25.91 -13.00
N GLU A 189 -5.68 25.08 -12.84
CA GLU A 189 -6.59 25.14 -11.69
C GLU A 189 -5.86 24.95 -10.36
N LYS A 190 -4.80 24.14 -10.34
CA LYS A 190 -3.93 23.94 -9.17
C LYS A 190 -2.78 24.95 -9.04
N ASN A 191 -2.76 26.00 -9.86
CA ASN A 191 -1.68 26.99 -9.91
C ASN A 191 -0.27 26.42 -10.15
N ILE A 192 -0.17 25.25 -10.81
CA ILE A 192 1.11 24.66 -11.19
C ILE A 192 1.53 25.22 -12.54
N ARG A 193 2.65 25.95 -12.59
CA ARG A 193 3.13 26.70 -13.78
C ARG A 193 4.48 26.22 -14.33
N GLU A 194 4.82 24.94 -14.15
CA GLU A 194 6.10 24.36 -14.61
C GLU A 194 6.19 24.34 -16.15
N SER A 195 6.99 25.23 -16.73
CA SER A 195 7.11 25.43 -18.19
C SER A 195 7.44 24.16 -18.96
N LEU A 196 8.33 23.31 -18.43
CA LEU A 196 8.70 22.02 -19.03
C LEU A 196 7.50 21.09 -19.21
N ILE A 197 6.58 21.04 -18.24
CA ILE A 197 5.35 20.24 -18.35
C ILE A 197 4.46 20.80 -19.45
N PHE A 198 4.27 22.12 -19.51
CA PHE A 198 3.42 22.74 -20.54
C PHE A 198 4.00 22.56 -21.95
N ASN A 199 5.33 22.59 -22.09
CA ASN A 199 6.01 22.32 -23.36
C ASN A 199 5.80 20.87 -23.80
N PHE A 200 5.99 19.91 -22.89
CA PHE A 200 5.65 18.51 -23.15
C PHE A 200 4.19 18.36 -23.59
N LEU A 201 3.24 19.00 -22.88
CA LEU A 201 1.82 18.92 -23.22
C LEU A 201 1.51 19.51 -24.61
N ASN A 202 2.19 20.59 -25.02
CA ASN A 202 2.02 21.16 -26.36
C ASN A 202 2.38 20.16 -27.47
N ILE A 203 3.44 19.35 -27.26
CA ILE A 203 3.88 18.32 -28.20
C ILE A 203 2.96 17.11 -28.11
N PHE A 204 2.69 16.64 -26.88
CA PHE A 204 1.84 15.49 -26.59
C PHE A 204 0.43 15.63 -27.19
N GLU A 205 -0.17 16.83 -27.13
CA GLU A 205 -1.49 17.10 -27.69
C GLU A 205 -1.55 16.97 -29.22
N LYS A 206 -0.41 17.11 -29.92
CA LYS A 206 -0.30 16.97 -31.38
C LYS A 206 -0.06 15.53 -31.82
N LYS A 207 0.40 14.65 -30.91
CA LYS A 207 0.63 13.23 -31.21
C LYS A 207 -0.69 12.50 -31.46
N LYS A 208 -0.70 11.60 -32.45
CA LYS A 208 -1.82 10.66 -32.67
C LYS A 208 -1.74 9.49 -31.67
N GLY A 209 -2.88 8.84 -31.44
CA GLY A 209 -2.99 7.68 -30.57
C GLY A 209 -3.61 7.98 -29.20
N ASP A 210 -3.68 6.94 -28.38
CA ASP A 210 -4.34 6.93 -27.08
C ASP A 210 -3.37 6.57 -25.96
N ILE A 211 -3.69 7.01 -24.75
CA ILE A 211 -3.13 6.46 -23.51
C ILE A 211 -4.19 5.56 -22.87
N LEU A 212 -3.77 4.36 -22.51
CA LEU A 212 -4.59 3.39 -21.78
C LEU A 212 -4.64 3.74 -20.30
N PHE A 213 -5.86 3.82 -19.78
CA PHE A 213 -6.18 4.01 -18.38
C PHE A 213 -6.87 2.76 -17.83
N THR A 214 -6.68 2.49 -16.54
CA THR A 214 -7.41 1.45 -15.83
C THR A 214 -7.63 1.83 -14.37
N LYS A 215 -8.39 1.01 -13.65
CA LYS A 215 -8.46 1.08 -12.19
C LYS A 215 -7.26 0.35 -11.61
N LEU A 216 -6.34 1.10 -11.03
CA LEU A 216 -5.09 0.62 -10.45
C LEU A 216 -5.31 0.08 -9.03
N HIS A 217 -4.37 -0.74 -8.56
CA HIS A 217 -4.19 -1.05 -7.15
C HIS A 217 -3.83 0.21 -6.35
N GLY A 218 -2.96 1.05 -6.93
CA GLY A 218 -2.67 2.42 -6.53
C GLY A 218 -1.55 2.60 -5.51
N ASP A 219 -1.26 1.57 -4.72
CA ASP A 219 -0.04 1.49 -3.89
C ASP A 219 0.76 0.21 -4.15
N PHE A 220 0.71 -0.36 -5.36
CA PHE A 220 1.23 -1.71 -5.61
C PHE A 220 2.70 -1.94 -5.21
N ALA A 221 2.94 -2.94 -4.36
CA ALA A 221 4.23 -3.37 -3.86
C ALA A 221 4.25 -4.87 -3.55
N LYS A 222 5.45 -5.48 -3.49
CA LYS A 222 5.61 -6.91 -3.24
C LYS A 222 5.05 -7.34 -1.89
N GLU A 223 5.18 -6.50 -0.87
CA GLU A 223 4.74 -6.74 0.50
C GLU A 223 3.23 -6.86 0.64
N GLN A 224 2.47 -6.42 -0.36
CA GLN A 224 1.01 -6.48 -0.36
C GLN A 224 0.48 -7.77 -0.97
N ALA A 225 1.34 -8.60 -1.55
CA ALA A 225 0.95 -9.87 -2.14
C ALA A 225 0.85 -10.98 -1.10
N LEU A 226 -0.29 -11.68 -1.11
CA LEU A 226 -0.64 -12.77 -0.20
C LEU A 226 -1.02 -14.01 -1.01
N ILE A 227 -0.92 -15.19 -0.39
CA ILE A 227 -1.37 -16.46 -0.98
C ILE A 227 -2.66 -16.94 -0.34
N LYS A 228 -3.66 -17.22 -1.18
CA LYS A 228 -4.94 -17.82 -0.80
C LYS A 228 -5.31 -18.94 -1.78
N ASN A 229 -5.42 -20.17 -1.28
CA ASN A 229 -5.78 -21.35 -2.07
C ASN A 229 -4.93 -21.47 -3.36
N GLY A 230 -3.61 -21.32 -3.21
CA GLY A 230 -2.65 -21.36 -4.33
C GLY A 230 -2.66 -20.13 -5.25
N LYS A 231 -3.54 -19.15 -5.04
CA LYS A 231 -3.64 -17.93 -5.87
C LYS A 231 -3.04 -16.72 -5.15
N ILE A 232 -2.38 -15.86 -5.93
CA ILE A 232 -1.92 -14.56 -5.47
C ILE A 232 -3.12 -13.63 -5.31
N ILE A 233 -3.21 -12.94 -4.17
CA ILE A 233 -4.19 -11.88 -3.92
C ILE A 233 -3.48 -10.68 -3.30
N PHE A 234 -4.12 -9.52 -3.26
CA PHE A 234 -3.50 -8.27 -2.80
C PHE A 234 -4.24 -7.65 -1.61
N THR A 235 -3.50 -7.00 -0.72
CA THR A 235 -4.02 -6.18 0.38
C THR A 235 -3.72 -4.71 0.18
N ASP A 236 -4.32 -3.84 0.99
CA ASP A 236 -4.02 -2.41 1.05
C ASP A 236 -4.30 -1.70 -0.30
N TRP A 237 -5.42 -2.06 -0.93
CA TRP A 237 -5.94 -1.40 -2.13
C TRP A 237 -6.22 0.10 -1.90
N ASP A 238 -5.61 0.96 -2.71
CA ASP A 238 -5.82 2.41 -2.72
C ASP A 238 -6.24 2.91 -4.10
N PHE A 239 -7.52 2.80 -4.40
CA PHE A 239 -8.02 2.94 -5.75
C PHE A 239 -7.83 4.31 -6.36
N LYS A 240 -7.27 4.27 -7.56
CA LYS A 240 -7.28 5.38 -8.47
C LYS A 240 -7.41 4.93 -9.91
N GLU A 241 -8.01 5.79 -10.71
CA GLU A 241 -7.94 5.68 -12.15
C GLU A 241 -6.66 6.39 -12.61
N GLY A 242 -5.82 5.69 -13.35
CA GLY A 242 -4.56 6.24 -13.84
C GLY A 242 -4.07 5.52 -15.09
N PRO A 243 -2.95 5.97 -15.67
CA PRO A 243 -2.31 5.28 -16.78
C PRO A 243 -2.03 3.83 -16.40
N LEU A 244 -2.17 2.89 -17.35
CA LEU A 244 -2.05 1.46 -17.12
C LEU A 244 -0.73 1.06 -16.43
N ILE A 245 0.34 1.84 -16.64
CA ILE A 245 1.66 1.62 -16.04
C ILE A 245 1.78 2.03 -14.56
N GLY A 246 0.77 2.67 -13.97
CA GLY A 246 0.92 3.35 -12.68
C GLY A 246 1.41 2.44 -11.55
N ASP A 247 0.89 1.21 -11.49
CA ASP A 247 1.33 0.21 -10.50
C ASP A 247 2.75 -0.34 -10.80
N LEU A 248 3.18 -0.37 -12.07
CA LEU A 248 4.58 -0.70 -12.41
C LEU A 248 5.52 0.40 -11.93
N VAL A 249 5.19 1.67 -12.17
CA VAL A 249 6.00 2.81 -11.71
C VAL A 249 6.07 2.83 -10.19
N ASN A 250 4.95 2.62 -9.50
CA ASN A 250 4.94 2.58 -8.04
C ASN A 250 5.77 1.43 -7.47
N PHE A 251 5.74 0.26 -8.12
CA PHE A 251 6.55 -0.89 -7.70
C PHE A 251 8.06 -0.58 -7.72
N PHE A 252 8.50 0.25 -8.66
CA PHE A 252 9.90 0.67 -8.79
C PHE A 252 10.14 2.12 -8.33
N ARG A 253 9.29 2.71 -7.48
CA ARG A 253 9.37 4.15 -7.15
C ARG A 253 10.71 4.60 -6.57
N THR A 254 11.45 3.70 -5.92
CA THR A 254 12.75 3.99 -5.31
C THR A 254 13.91 3.92 -6.31
N GLU A 255 13.64 3.47 -7.53
CA GLU A 255 14.64 3.37 -8.59
C GLU A 255 14.90 4.74 -9.21
N ASN A 256 16.19 5.09 -9.38
CA ASN A 256 16.57 6.40 -9.93
C ASN A 256 16.48 6.44 -11.46
N ASN A 257 16.64 5.29 -12.13
CA ASN A 257 16.61 5.20 -13.59
C ASN A 257 15.80 3.98 -14.08
N LEU A 258 14.47 4.11 -14.06
CA LEU A 258 13.52 3.06 -14.45
C LEU A 258 13.80 2.44 -15.82
N LEU A 259 14.13 3.27 -16.81
CA LEU A 259 14.34 2.81 -18.18
C LEU A 259 15.62 2.00 -18.38
N GLN A 260 16.58 2.07 -17.45
CA GLN A 260 17.79 1.23 -17.45
C GLN A 260 17.63 -0.03 -16.58
N ASN A 261 16.61 -0.10 -15.73
CA ASN A 261 16.40 -1.24 -14.84
C ASN A 261 15.91 -2.48 -15.64
N GLU A 262 16.70 -3.55 -15.64
CA GLU A 262 16.38 -4.77 -16.40
C GLU A 262 15.11 -5.47 -15.90
N SER A 263 14.82 -5.44 -14.59
CA SER A 263 13.58 -5.99 -14.05
C SER A 263 12.37 -5.20 -14.55
N PHE A 264 12.46 -3.87 -14.58
CA PHE A 264 11.43 -3.01 -15.14
C PHE A 264 11.19 -3.33 -16.63
N LYS A 265 12.26 -3.39 -17.44
CA LYS A 265 12.15 -3.73 -18.88
C LYS A 265 11.51 -5.11 -19.09
N ASN A 266 11.88 -6.09 -18.29
CA ASN A 266 11.33 -7.44 -18.39
C ASN A 266 9.84 -7.50 -18.03
N LEU A 267 9.41 -6.73 -17.03
CA LEU A 267 8.00 -6.61 -16.67
C LEU A 267 7.20 -5.78 -17.68
N LEU A 268 7.82 -4.76 -18.29
CA LEU A 268 7.21 -3.94 -19.34
C LEU A 268 6.78 -4.79 -20.56
N LYS A 269 7.49 -5.90 -20.85
CA LYS A 269 7.12 -6.85 -21.92
C LYS A 269 5.73 -7.48 -21.72
N LEU A 270 5.17 -7.47 -20.51
CA LEU A 270 3.81 -7.94 -20.22
C LEU A 270 2.72 -6.94 -20.63
N TYR A 271 3.07 -5.67 -20.84
CA TYR A 271 2.13 -4.61 -21.20
C TYR A 271 1.78 -4.66 -22.70
N PRO A 272 0.65 -4.10 -23.15
CA PRO A 272 0.31 -4.02 -24.57
C PRO A 272 1.41 -3.32 -25.39
N LYS A 273 1.62 -3.75 -26.65
CA LYS A 273 2.67 -3.20 -27.53
C LYS A 273 2.61 -1.67 -27.66
N GLU A 274 1.42 -1.09 -27.67
CA GLU A 274 1.23 0.38 -27.70
C GLU A 274 1.80 1.08 -26.46
N VAL A 275 1.67 0.49 -25.27
CA VAL A 275 2.28 1.01 -24.04
C VAL A 275 3.80 0.91 -24.10
N GLN A 276 4.32 -0.19 -24.63
CA GLN A 276 5.77 -0.41 -24.74
C GLN A 276 6.42 0.61 -25.68
N LYS A 277 5.78 0.88 -26.84
CA LYS A 277 6.25 1.85 -27.83
C LYS A 277 6.24 3.28 -27.30
N ASP A 278 5.20 3.64 -26.55
CA ASP A 278 4.98 5.01 -26.06
C ASP A 278 5.36 5.17 -24.57
N ILE A 279 6.24 4.33 -24.03
CA ILE A 279 6.51 4.26 -22.58
C ILE A 279 6.91 5.63 -21.98
N PHE A 280 7.64 6.46 -22.72
CA PHE A 280 7.99 7.82 -22.29
C PHE A 280 6.76 8.70 -22.03
N ASP A 281 5.80 8.69 -22.95
CA ASP A 281 4.55 9.45 -22.79
C ASP A 281 3.78 8.94 -21.56
N TYR A 282 3.71 7.63 -21.37
CA TYR A 282 3.05 7.03 -20.21
C TYR A 282 3.73 7.42 -18.88
N LEU A 283 5.06 7.40 -18.82
CA LEU A 283 5.83 7.77 -17.62
C LEU A 283 5.57 9.22 -17.24
N ILE A 284 5.70 10.16 -18.19
CA ILE A 284 5.51 11.59 -17.93
C ILE A 284 4.05 11.87 -17.52
N VAL A 285 3.07 11.28 -18.23
CA VAL A 285 1.66 11.42 -17.87
C VAL A 285 1.40 10.88 -16.46
N ASN A 286 1.99 9.74 -16.07
CA ASN A 286 1.86 9.20 -14.72
C ASN A 286 2.38 10.18 -13.66
N GLU A 287 3.57 10.75 -13.85
CA GLU A 287 4.14 11.72 -12.90
C GLU A 287 3.27 12.99 -12.79
N ILE A 288 2.73 13.50 -13.90
CA ILE A 288 1.80 14.64 -13.88
C ILE A 288 0.54 14.29 -13.08
N TYR A 289 0.00 13.09 -13.23
CA TYR A 289 -1.15 12.62 -12.44
C TYR A 289 -0.83 12.60 -10.94
N LEU A 290 0.34 12.10 -10.54
CA LEU A 290 0.75 12.07 -9.14
C LEU A 290 0.91 13.47 -8.53
N ILE A 291 1.43 14.42 -9.32
CA ILE A 291 1.47 15.83 -8.93
C ILE A 291 0.05 16.38 -8.73
N LEU A 292 -0.86 16.13 -9.68
CA LEU A 292 -2.24 16.59 -9.60
C LEU A 292 -3.03 15.96 -8.45
N GLU A 293 -2.70 14.73 -8.04
CA GLU A 293 -3.29 14.08 -6.87
C GLU A 293 -2.84 14.71 -5.54
N GLY A 294 -1.88 15.63 -5.57
CA GLY A 294 -1.36 16.28 -4.35
C GLY A 294 -0.41 15.37 -3.58
N SER A 295 0.36 14.53 -4.28
CA SER A 295 1.44 13.75 -3.66
C SER A 295 2.33 14.67 -2.82
N PRO A 296 2.63 14.32 -1.56
CA PRO A 296 3.54 15.09 -0.71
C PRO A 296 4.98 15.11 -1.24
N TYR A 297 5.25 14.36 -2.32
CA TYR A 297 6.53 14.26 -3.00
C TYR A 297 6.51 14.93 -4.39
N SER A 298 5.68 15.97 -4.60
CA SER A 298 5.58 16.71 -5.86
C SER A 298 6.93 17.13 -6.45
N ASN A 299 7.88 17.58 -5.62
CA ASN A 299 9.24 17.94 -6.05
C ASN A 299 10.02 16.76 -6.65
N ILE A 300 9.81 15.54 -6.13
CA ILE A 300 10.44 14.32 -6.66
C ILE A 300 9.85 14.01 -8.04
N HIS A 301 8.52 14.08 -8.18
CA HIS A 301 7.84 13.86 -9.45
C HIS A 301 8.29 14.87 -10.52
N LEU A 302 8.43 16.15 -10.16
CA LEU A 302 8.98 17.17 -11.05
C LEU A 302 10.40 16.85 -11.50
N ARG A 303 11.27 16.44 -10.57
CA ARG A 303 12.64 16.02 -10.89
C ARG A 303 12.66 14.83 -11.85
N THR A 304 11.78 13.85 -11.64
CA THR A 304 11.63 12.70 -12.54
C THR A 304 11.22 13.13 -13.94
N ILE A 305 10.23 14.03 -14.07
CA ILE A 305 9.81 14.58 -15.36
C ILE A 305 10.99 15.28 -16.06
N ARG A 306 11.75 16.11 -15.34
CA ARG A 306 12.94 16.79 -15.91
C ARG A 306 13.95 15.79 -16.46
N ASN A 307 14.29 14.76 -15.69
CA ASN A 307 15.24 13.72 -16.11
C ASN A 307 14.75 12.89 -17.31
N LEU A 308 13.43 12.70 -17.45
CA LEU A 308 12.84 12.00 -18.59
C LEU A 308 12.82 12.86 -19.85
N LEU A 309 12.68 14.17 -19.71
CA LEU A 309 12.63 15.13 -20.82
C LEU A 309 14.01 15.62 -21.29
N SER A 310 15.06 15.44 -20.48
CA SER A 310 16.43 15.85 -20.79
C SER A 310 17.25 14.79 -21.53
N LYS A 311 16.63 13.66 -21.91
CA LYS A 311 17.24 12.54 -22.65
C LYS A 311 16.67 12.49 -24.05
#